data_AF-A0A1L9U2J4-F1
#
_entry.id   AF-A0A1L9U2J4-F1
#
_cell.length_a   1.000
_cell.length_b   1.000
_cell.length_c   1.000
_cell.angle_alpha   90.00
_cell.angle_beta   90.00
_cell.angle_gamma   90.00
#
_symmetry.space_group_name_H-M   'P 1'
#
loop_
_entity.id
_entity.type
_entity.pdbx_description
1 polymer ?
#
loop_
_entity_poly.entity_id
_entity_poly.type
_entity_poly.pdbx_seq_one_letter_code
_entity_poly.pdbx_strand_id
1 'polypeptide(L)'
;MRHIPAWFVACLAAATASASAPSCSADSKCPEEYPCCYSGQCGVGTYCLGGCNPLESYSLDSCTPEPVCKNQTYTFTNMDNAVLYDHYLGNASEYDWVYSGYPKIKNESLWLTMPNGTTGSLYSLNHYIWYGKVSAKIKSSRTQGVVTGFILMSDDFDEIDLEWVGYNLSSAQTNFYFQGVENYTNEVNAAVSTGNTFSEWHTYTIDWKPDVLEWLIDGTVMRTLTKNSTYNATSGIYQYPQTPSRLEMSIWPGGSEAEGAGTIEWAGGLIDWDSTDIQEYGYFYAQYKDITVECYPAPSGTIHKGDTSYVYTSDSGLSDTIELSGNSTVLYNLEDTGLNMTAGTKVSDSATASASASGATSTSSGDSSKKESAASGYGERVMEGSVLAAVGAVVALSLF
;
A
#
# COMPACT_ATOMS: atom_id res chain seq x y z
N MET A 1 47.24 18.83 -56.70
CA MET A 1 47.12 17.44 -56.22
C MET A 1 47.61 17.39 -54.79
N ARG A 2 46.69 17.28 -53.82
CA ARG A 2 47.02 16.98 -52.42
C ARG A 2 45.77 16.42 -51.76
N HIS A 3 45.91 15.20 -51.27
CA HIS A 3 44.88 14.34 -50.72
C HIS A 3 44.35 14.87 -49.39
N ILE A 4 43.02 14.85 -49.20
CA ILE A 4 42.37 15.00 -47.90
C ILE A 4 41.89 13.61 -47.50
N PRO A 5 42.31 13.05 -46.35
CA PRO A 5 41.84 11.74 -45.90
C PRO A 5 40.45 11.85 -45.30
N ALA A 6 39.55 10.96 -45.73
CA ALA A 6 38.25 10.76 -45.14
C ALA A 6 38.42 10.13 -43.75
N TRP A 7 37.98 10.84 -42.72
CA TRP A 7 37.74 10.27 -41.39
C TRP A 7 36.23 10.02 -41.27
N PHE A 8 35.82 8.78 -41.45
CA PHE A 8 34.52 8.28 -41.01
C PHE A 8 34.57 8.19 -39.48
N VAL A 9 33.95 9.15 -38.79
CA VAL A 9 33.58 8.98 -37.38
C VAL A 9 32.27 8.20 -37.38
N ALA A 10 32.35 6.90 -37.13
CA ALA A 10 31.18 6.10 -36.79
C ALA A 10 30.76 6.48 -35.37
N CYS A 11 29.72 7.31 -35.25
CA CYS A 11 29.01 7.48 -33.98
C CYS A 11 28.29 6.16 -33.68
N LEU A 12 28.88 5.35 -32.79
CA LEU A 12 28.19 4.25 -32.15
C LEU A 12 27.19 4.87 -31.17
N ALA A 13 25.92 5.02 -31.58
CA ALA A 13 24.85 5.30 -30.65
C ALA A 13 24.69 4.06 -29.77
N ALA A 14 25.23 4.09 -28.55
CA ALA A 14 24.89 3.11 -27.55
C ALA A 14 23.40 3.30 -27.23
N ALA A 15 22.57 2.39 -27.74
CA ALA A 15 21.23 2.21 -27.24
C ALA A 15 21.40 1.78 -25.77
N THR A 16 21.22 2.71 -24.84
CA THR A 16 21.03 2.37 -23.44
C THR A 16 19.73 1.57 -23.38
N ALA A 17 19.86 0.24 -23.35
CA ALA A 17 18.77 -0.62 -22.93
C ALA A 17 18.39 -0.16 -21.52
N SER A 18 17.21 0.45 -21.39
CA SER A 18 16.60 0.65 -20.07
C SER A 18 16.42 -0.75 -19.49
N ALA A 19 17.29 -1.17 -18.58
CA ALA A 19 17.13 -2.43 -17.88
C ALA A 19 15.81 -2.33 -17.11
N SER A 20 14.88 -3.24 -17.39
CA SER A 20 13.68 -3.41 -16.57
C SER A 20 14.12 -3.68 -15.13
N ALA A 21 13.38 -3.16 -14.15
CA ALA A 21 13.59 -3.50 -12.76
C ALA A 21 13.63 -5.04 -12.60
N PRO A 22 14.54 -5.60 -11.77
CA PRO A 22 14.55 -7.03 -11.51
C PRO A 22 13.19 -7.47 -10.95
N SER A 23 12.78 -8.70 -11.23
CA SER A 23 11.57 -9.29 -10.65
C SER A 23 11.91 -10.14 -9.43
N CYS A 24 10.92 -10.33 -8.58
CA CYS A 24 10.99 -11.22 -7.42
C CYS A 24 9.80 -12.18 -7.36
N SER A 25 10.00 -13.28 -6.65
CA SER A 25 9.01 -14.29 -6.30
C SER A 25 9.57 -15.18 -5.19
N ALA A 26 8.76 -16.08 -4.64
CA ALA A 26 9.19 -17.13 -3.72
C ALA A 26 10.43 -17.92 -4.19
N ASP A 27 10.59 -18.12 -5.52
CA ASP A 27 11.72 -18.88 -6.10
C ASP A 27 12.91 -17.99 -6.52
N SER A 28 12.73 -16.67 -6.57
CA SER A 28 13.73 -15.73 -7.07
C SER A 28 13.71 -14.45 -6.25
N LYS A 29 14.62 -14.34 -5.29
CA LYS A 29 14.75 -13.16 -4.44
C LYS A 29 15.36 -11.97 -5.16
N CYS A 30 15.05 -10.78 -4.67
CA CYS A 30 15.69 -9.55 -5.14
C CYS A 30 17.21 -9.52 -4.93
N PRO A 31 17.96 -8.81 -5.80
CA PRO A 31 19.39 -8.56 -5.58
C PRO A 31 19.61 -7.48 -4.51
N GLU A 32 20.78 -7.47 -3.86
CA GLU A 32 21.14 -6.51 -2.81
C GLU A 32 21.02 -5.03 -3.22
N GLU A 33 21.24 -4.71 -4.51
CA GLU A 33 21.14 -3.35 -5.06
C GLU A 33 19.69 -2.82 -5.09
N TYR A 34 18.71 -3.72 -5.23
CA TYR A 34 17.28 -3.42 -5.27
C TYR A 34 16.56 -4.38 -4.32
N PRO A 35 16.82 -4.32 -3.00
CA PRO A 35 16.63 -5.45 -2.12
C PRO A 35 15.15 -5.72 -1.78
N CYS A 36 14.26 -4.77 -2.02
CA CYS A 36 12.88 -4.80 -1.58
C CYS A 36 11.96 -5.33 -2.68
N CYS A 37 11.24 -6.41 -2.39
CA CYS A 37 10.25 -7.00 -3.29
C CYS A 37 8.87 -6.39 -3.04
N TYR A 38 8.31 -5.70 -4.02
CA TYR A 38 6.94 -5.14 -3.97
C TYR A 38 6.19 -5.57 -5.21
N SER A 39 5.09 -6.31 -5.04
CA SER A 39 4.25 -6.82 -6.15
C SER A 39 5.08 -7.48 -7.27
N GLY A 40 5.99 -8.39 -6.89
CA GLY A 40 6.85 -9.13 -7.81
C GLY A 40 7.95 -8.31 -8.51
N GLN A 41 8.18 -7.06 -8.10
CA GLN A 41 9.23 -6.19 -8.62
C GLN A 41 10.21 -5.76 -7.52
N CYS A 42 11.49 -5.71 -7.87
CA CYS A 42 12.57 -5.32 -6.97
C CYS A 42 12.86 -3.82 -7.06
N GLY A 43 13.04 -3.17 -5.91
CA GLY A 43 13.32 -1.74 -5.85
C GLY A 43 13.93 -1.25 -4.54
N VAL A 44 13.88 0.06 -4.37
CA VAL A 44 14.31 0.83 -3.18
C VAL A 44 13.23 1.84 -2.81
N GLY A 45 13.38 2.56 -1.69
CA GLY A 45 12.47 3.64 -1.31
C GLY A 45 11.07 3.11 -1.02
N THR A 46 10.09 3.54 -1.81
CA THR A 46 8.68 3.13 -1.63
C THR A 46 8.48 1.62 -1.75
N TYR A 47 9.31 0.91 -2.51
CA TYR A 47 9.27 -0.56 -2.63
C TYR A 47 9.59 -1.26 -1.30
N CYS A 48 10.26 -0.56 -0.38
CA CYS A 48 10.64 -1.08 0.92
C CYS A 48 9.62 -0.77 2.01
N LEU A 49 8.63 0.08 1.74
CA LEU A 49 7.57 0.45 2.68
C LEU A 49 6.45 -0.59 2.64
N GLY A 50 5.24 -0.22 3.06
CA GLY A 50 4.17 -1.21 3.21
C GLY A 50 3.77 -1.92 1.92
N GLY A 51 3.60 -3.23 2.01
CA GLY A 51 3.46 -4.18 0.89
C GLY A 51 4.78 -4.75 0.38
N CYS A 52 5.91 -4.41 1.01
CA CYS A 52 7.20 -5.04 0.71
C CYS A 52 7.24 -6.45 1.29
N ASN A 53 7.33 -7.48 0.46
CA ASN A 53 7.36 -8.86 0.94
C ASN A 53 8.76 -9.24 1.44
N PRO A 54 8.97 -9.45 2.76
CA PRO A 54 10.28 -9.78 3.31
C PRO A 54 10.75 -11.20 2.95
N LEU A 55 9.82 -12.11 2.65
CA LEU A 55 10.13 -13.49 2.28
C LEU A 55 10.70 -13.58 0.87
N GLU A 56 10.24 -12.71 -0.03
CA GLU A 56 10.68 -12.62 -1.44
C GLU A 56 11.77 -11.56 -1.68
N SER A 57 12.05 -10.73 -0.68
CA SER A 57 13.13 -9.75 -0.70
C SER A 57 14.52 -10.40 -0.57
N TYR A 58 15.57 -9.61 -0.81
CA TYR A 58 16.97 -10.04 -0.69
C TYR A 58 17.26 -10.70 0.67
N SER A 59 16.74 -10.09 1.74
CA SER A 59 16.79 -10.56 3.12
C SER A 59 15.59 -10.04 3.91
N LEU A 60 15.31 -10.63 5.09
CA LEU A 60 14.15 -10.25 5.92
C LEU A 60 14.16 -8.78 6.37
N ASP A 61 15.33 -8.18 6.49
CA ASP A 61 15.58 -6.79 6.85
C ASP A 61 15.62 -5.85 5.64
N SER A 62 15.33 -6.33 4.43
CA SER A 62 15.25 -5.48 3.24
C SER A 62 14.07 -4.52 3.30
N CYS A 63 12.92 -4.99 3.77
CA CYS A 63 11.74 -4.16 4.00
C CYS A 63 11.88 -3.34 5.27
N THR A 64 11.23 -2.18 5.32
CA THR A 64 11.15 -1.38 6.54
C THR A 64 10.27 -2.08 7.58
N PRO A 65 10.62 -2.02 8.87
CA PRO A 65 9.75 -2.51 9.94
C PRO A 65 8.33 -1.93 9.88
N GLU A 66 7.34 -2.74 10.22
CA GLU A 66 5.92 -2.41 10.09
C GLU A 66 5.43 -1.58 11.30
N PRO A 67 4.88 -0.37 11.13
CA PRO A 67 4.39 0.43 12.27
C PRO A 67 3.28 -0.29 13.06
N VAL A 68 3.42 -0.37 14.39
CA VAL A 68 2.46 -1.12 15.23
C VAL A 68 1.05 -0.55 15.23
N CYS A 69 0.06 -1.40 15.46
CA CYS A 69 -1.36 -1.03 15.51
C CYS A 69 -1.66 0.08 16.53
N LYS A 70 -2.65 0.94 16.22
CA LYS A 70 -3.22 1.92 17.15
C LYS A 70 -4.74 1.84 17.21
N ASN A 71 -5.29 1.83 18.43
CA ASN A 71 -6.71 2.00 18.64
C ASN A 71 -7.11 3.39 18.15
N GLN A 72 -7.95 3.45 17.11
CA GLN A 72 -8.29 4.72 16.50
C GLN A 72 -9.67 4.67 15.81
N THR A 73 -10.31 5.83 15.74
CA THR A 73 -11.47 6.04 14.87
C THR A 73 -11.16 7.13 13.87
N TYR A 74 -11.35 6.83 12.59
CA TYR A 74 -11.11 7.73 11.47
C TYR A 74 -12.42 8.23 10.90
N THR A 75 -12.53 9.55 10.81
CA THR A 75 -13.58 10.25 10.07
C THR A 75 -12.94 11.04 8.95
N PHE A 76 -13.66 11.23 7.85
CA PHE A 76 -13.10 11.84 6.64
C PHE A 76 -13.73 13.21 6.39
N THR A 77 -13.11 14.23 6.96
CA THR A 77 -13.50 15.64 6.75
C THR A 77 -12.53 16.38 5.82
N ASN A 78 -11.29 15.89 5.73
CA ASN A 78 -10.23 16.34 4.81
C ASN A 78 -9.26 15.17 4.51
N MET A 79 -8.15 15.44 3.83
CA MET A 79 -7.09 14.47 3.53
C MET A 79 -5.74 14.87 4.16
N ASP A 80 -5.76 15.68 5.23
CA ASP A 80 -4.52 16.25 5.79
C ASP A 80 -3.60 15.19 6.42
N ASN A 81 -4.18 14.05 6.85
CA ASN A 81 -3.46 12.89 7.40
C ASN A 81 -3.16 11.81 6.35
N ALA A 82 -3.24 12.15 5.07
CA ALA A 82 -3.01 11.25 3.95
C ALA A 82 -1.94 11.78 3.01
N VAL A 83 -1.18 10.89 2.40
CA VAL A 83 -0.10 11.25 1.47
C VAL A 83 -0.11 10.34 0.25
N LEU A 84 0.32 10.86 -0.90
CA LEU A 84 0.53 10.04 -2.08
C LEU A 84 1.63 9.00 -1.80
N TYR A 85 1.47 7.80 -2.34
CA TYR A 85 2.39 6.68 -2.08
C TYR A 85 3.85 6.99 -2.41
N ASP A 86 4.11 7.75 -3.47
CA ASP A 86 5.45 8.15 -3.92
C ASP A 86 6.09 9.25 -3.07
N HIS A 87 5.35 9.82 -2.11
CA HIS A 87 5.83 10.83 -1.18
C HIS A 87 5.94 10.31 0.27
N TYR A 88 5.45 9.10 0.54
CA TYR A 88 5.50 8.52 1.86
C TYR A 88 6.89 7.96 2.16
N LEU A 89 7.40 8.24 3.37
CA LEU A 89 8.70 7.76 3.84
C LEU A 89 8.58 6.81 5.06
N GLY A 90 7.39 6.27 5.34
CA GLY A 90 7.20 5.34 6.47
C GLY A 90 6.88 6.00 7.82
N ASN A 91 6.64 7.32 7.85
CA ASN A 91 6.25 8.04 9.07
C ASN A 91 4.74 7.93 9.36
N ALA A 92 4.32 6.81 9.94
CA ALA A 92 2.92 6.56 10.32
C ALA A 92 2.38 7.49 11.42
N SER A 93 3.24 8.26 12.11
CA SER A 93 2.80 9.27 13.07
C SER A 93 2.45 10.62 12.42
N GLU A 94 2.90 10.84 11.19
CA GLU A 94 2.59 12.04 10.40
C GLU A 94 1.41 11.81 9.46
N TYR A 95 1.40 10.66 8.78
CA TYR A 95 0.32 10.25 7.90
C TYR A 95 -0.25 8.91 8.35
N ASP A 96 -1.54 8.91 8.71
CA ASP A 96 -2.28 7.68 8.99
C ASP A 96 -2.45 6.85 7.71
N TRP A 97 -2.60 7.52 6.57
CA TRP A 97 -2.99 6.90 5.31
C TRP A 97 -2.00 7.20 4.19
N VAL A 98 -1.85 6.23 3.30
CA VAL A 98 -1.21 6.40 2.01
C VAL A 98 -2.20 6.07 0.90
N TYR A 99 -2.10 6.75 -0.24
CA TYR A 99 -3.04 6.53 -1.33
C TYR A 99 -2.42 6.58 -2.73
N SER A 100 -3.14 5.95 -3.66
CA SER A 100 -2.96 6.09 -5.09
C SER A 100 -4.31 6.37 -5.77
N GLY A 101 -4.27 6.86 -7.01
CA GLY A 101 -5.48 7.13 -7.79
C GLY A 101 -6.18 8.43 -7.38
N TYR A 102 -7.51 8.35 -7.18
CA TYR A 102 -8.41 9.49 -7.20
C TYR A 102 -9.37 9.53 -5.99
N PRO A 103 -8.87 9.53 -4.74
CA PRO A 103 -9.71 9.74 -3.57
C PRO A 103 -10.28 11.16 -3.53
N LYS A 104 -11.47 11.30 -2.94
CA LYS A 104 -12.15 12.57 -2.70
C LYS A 104 -12.84 12.54 -1.35
N ILE A 105 -12.94 13.68 -0.69
CA ILE A 105 -13.81 13.83 0.48
C ILE A 105 -15.11 14.50 0.07
N LYS A 106 -16.24 13.85 0.37
CA LYS A 106 -17.58 14.38 0.10
C LYS A 106 -18.55 13.91 1.17
N ASN A 107 -19.36 14.84 1.69
CA ASN A 107 -20.37 14.55 2.71
C ASN A 107 -19.80 13.78 3.93
N GLU A 108 -18.63 14.20 4.42
CA GLU A 108 -17.94 13.57 5.56
C GLU A 108 -17.62 12.08 5.35
N SER A 109 -17.40 11.68 4.08
CA SER A 109 -17.01 10.33 3.70
C SER A 109 -15.87 10.37 2.69
N LEU A 110 -15.03 9.35 2.74
CA LEU A 110 -14.02 9.08 1.72
C LEU A 110 -14.70 8.43 0.53
N TRP A 111 -14.54 9.04 -0.64
CA TRP A 111 -14.97 8.53 -1.93
C TRP A 111 -13.72 8.07 -2.67
N LEU A 112 -13.58 6.76 -2.85
CA LEU A 112 -12.60 6.21 -3.78
C LEU A 112 -13.24 6.18 -5.16
N THR A 113 -12.59 6.79 -6.14
CA THR A 113 -13.17 6.94 -7.49
C THR A 113 -12.33 6.24 -8.55
N MET A 114 -13.00 5.74 -9.57
CA MET A 114 -12.38 5.11 -10.74
C MET A 114 -12.89 5.82 -12.00
N PRO A 115 -12.21 6.89 -12.44
CA PRO A 115 -12.48 7.52 -13.72
C PRO A 115 -12.36 6.55 -14.89
N ASN A 116 -12.97 6.92 -16.02
CA ASN A 116 -13.00 6.09 -17.23
C ASN A 116 -11.58 5.65 -17.66
N GLY A 117 -11.39 4.34 -17.80
CA GLY A 117 -10.16 3.73 -18.29
C GLY A 117 -8.98 3.75 -17.32
N THR A 118 -9.24 3.98 -16.02
CA THR A 118 -8.21 3.99 -14.97
C THR A 118 -8.19 2.70 -14.16
N THR A 119 -7.10 2.47 -13.42
CA THR A 119 -6.95 1.34 -12.49
C THR A 119 -7.68 1.54 -11.15
N GLY A 120 -8.35 2.68 -10.96
CA GLY A 120 -9.11 2.97 -9.75
C GLY A 120 -8.33 3.72 -8.67
N SER A 121 -8.61 3.41 -7.41
CA SER A 121 -7.99 4.06 -6.24
C SER A 121 -7.73 3.05 -5.14
N LEU A 122 -6.60 3.20 -4.44
CA LEU A 122 -6.24 2.47 -3.23
C LEU A 122 -5.98 3.47 -2.10
N TYR A 123 -6.43 3.13 -0.89
CA TYR A 123 -6.25 3.93 0.31
C TYR A 123 -5.93 3.00 1.48
N SER A 124 -4.66 2.99 1.90
CA SER A 124 -4.13 1.99 2.82
C SER A 124 -3.68 2.62 4.13
N LEU A 125 -4.01 1.98 5.24
CA LEU A 125 -3.60 2.39 6.58
C LEU A 125 -2.10 2.07 6.78
N ASN A 126 -1.37 3.00 7.40
CA ASN A 126 0.07 2.85 7.63
C ASN A 126 0.41 2.10 8.93
N HIS A 127 -0.55 1.99 9.85
CA HIS A 127 -0.43 1.17 11.05
C HIS A 127 -0.94 -0.26 10.78
N TYR A 128 -0.08 -1.25 10.99
CA TYR A 128 -0.39 -2.66 10.79
C TYR A 128 -1.17 -3.20 11.96
N ILE A 129 -2.19 -3.99 11.68
CA ILE A 129 -3.06 -4.63 12.65
C ILE A 129 -2.56 -6.06 12.79
N TRP A 130 -2.10 -6.45 13.98
CA TRP A 130 -1.76 -7.85 14.27
C TRP A 130 -2.78 -8.42 15.23
N TYR A 131 -3.87 -8.93 14.65
CA TYR A 131 -5.15 -9.17 15.31
C TYR A 131 -5.83 -7.90 15.82
N GLY A 132 -7.16 -7.91 15.77
CA GLY A 132 -7.96 -6.76 16.11
C GLY A 132 -9.36 -6.84 15.53
N LYS A 133 -10.10 -5.75 15.74
CA LYS A 133 -11.43 -5.56 15.21
C LYS A 133 -11.47 -4.29 14.40
N VAL A 134 -11.78 -4.44 13.12
CA VAL A 134 -11.81 -3.35 12.16
C VAL A 134 -13.22 -3.23 11.63
N SER A 135 -13.84 -2.07 11.81
CA SER A 135 -15.22 -1.80 11.37
C SER A 135 -15.28 -0.55 10.53
N ALA A 136 -16.15 -0.52 9.52
CA ALA A 136 -16.42 0.67 8.74
C ALA A 136 -17.87 0.68 8.25
N LYS A 137 -18.44 1.88 8.06
CA LYS A 137 -19.65 2.01 7.26
C LYS A 137 -19.26 2.16 5.80
N ILE A 138 -19.79 1.29 4.95
CA ILE A 138 -19.40 1.21 3.54
C ILE A 138 -20.65 1.26 2.65
N LYS A 139 -20.51 1.94 1.52
CA LYS A 139 -21.34 1.78 0.33
C LYS A 139 -20.45 1.29 -0.80
N SER A 140 -20.73 0.10 -1.31
CA SER A 140 -19.99 -0.47 -2.43
C SER A 140 -20.25 0.34 -3.71
N SER A 141 -19.43 0.09 -4.73
CA SER A 141 -19.77 0.47 -6.09
C SER A 141 -20.84 -0.45 -6.69
N ARG A 142 -21.20 -0.16 -7.95
CA ARG A 142 -22.12 -0.95 -8.76
C ARG A 142 -21.59 -1.06 -10.18
N THR A 143 -22.25 -1.87 -11.00
CA THR A 143 -21.91 -2.22 -12.39
C THR A 143 -20.99 -3.44 -12.45
N GLN A 144 -21.25 -4.32 -13.42
CA GLN A 144 -20.39 -5.47 -13.67
C GLN A 144 -18.95 -5.04 -13.92
N GLY A 145 -18.00 -5.86 -13.49
CA GLY A 145 -16.57 -5.64 -13.63
C GLY A 145 -15.98 -4.62 -12.64
N VAL A 146 -16.80 -3.87 -11.90
CA VAL A 146 -16.33 -2.91 -10.90
C VAL A 146 -16.31 -3.57 -9.52
N VAL A 147 -15.15 -3.56 -8.86
CA VAL A 147 -14.97 -4.19 -7.56
C VAL A 147 -14.67 -3.13 -6.50
N THR A 148 -15.27 -3.31 -5.33
CA THR A 148 -14.94 -2.53 -4.11
C THR A 148 -14.27 -3.46 -3.12
N GLY A 149 -13.20 -3.00 -2.45
CA GLY A 149 -12.45 -3.81 -1.49
C GLY A 149 -12.33 -3.16 -0.11
N PHE A 150 -12.43 -3.98 0.94
CA PHE A 150 -12.11 -3.67 2.33
C PHE A 150 -11.33 -4.84 2.91
N ILE A 151 -10.01 -4.79 2.78
CA ILE A 151 -9.12 -5.94 2.90
C ILE A 151 -8.12 -5.71 4.02
N LEU A 152 -7.78 -6.75 4.78
CA LEU A 152 -6.56 -6.76 5.57
C LEU A 152 -5.50 -7.57 4.82
N MET A 153 -4.39 -6.94 4.42
CA MET A 153 -3.30 -7.57 3.67
C MET A 153 -1.98 -7.43 4.43
N SER A 154 -1.28 -8.54 4.70
CA SER A 154 0.09 -8.53 5.24
C SER A 154 1.14 -8.41 4.15
N ASP A 155 2.36 -8.06 4.56
CA ASP A 155 3.50 -8.01 3.66
C ASP A 155 3.91 -9.40 3.12
N ASP A 156 3.58 -10.48 3.83
CA ASP A 156 3.77 -11.86 3.35
C ASP A 156 2.54 -12.45 2.64
N PHE A 157 1.52 -11.65 2.36
CA PHE A 157 0.28 -12.00 1.64
C PHE A 157 -0.70 -12.93 2.39
N ASP A 158 -0.73 -12.87 3.72
CA ASP A 158 -1.94 -13.22 4.46
C ASP A 158 -3.02 -12.17 4.19
N GLU A 159 -4.23 -12.64 3.86
CA GLU A 159 -5.31 -11.78 3.37
C GLU A 159 -6.66 -12.13 4.01
N ILE A 160 -7.44 -11.09 4.35
CA ILE A 160 -8.80 -11.20 4.87
C ILE A 160 -9.71 -10.21 4.15
N ASP A 161 -10.70 -10.73 3.44
CA ASP A 161 -11.44 -9.95 2.46
C ASP A 161 -12.87 -9.65 2.88
N LEU A 162 -13.26 -8.42 2.56
CA LEU A 162 -14.63 -8.06 2.22
C LEU A 162 -14.60 -7.38 0.85
N GLU A 163 -15.23 -8.02 -0.13
CA GLU A 163 -15.31 -7.51 -1.49
C GLU A 163 -16.75 -7.39 -1.97
N TRP A 164 -16.98 -6.49 -2.91
CA TRP A 164 -18.26 -6.33 -3.57
C TRP A 164 -18.06 -6.27 -5.08
N VAL A 165 -18.53 -7.31 -5.77
CA VAL A 165 -18.68 -7.29 -7.22
C VAL A 165 -19.92 -6.47 -7.60
N GLY A 166 -19.73 -5.42 -8.41
CA GLY A 166 -20.75 -4.39 -8.62
C GLY A 166 -22.02 -4.85 -9.36
N TYR A 167 -22.04 -6.07 -9.92
CA TYR A 167 -23.27 -6.67 -10.45
C TYR A 167 -24.18 -7.25 -9.35
N ASN A 168 -23.63 -7.60 -8.19
CA ASN A 168 -24.37 -8.17 -7.07
C ASN A 168 -24.44 -7.18 -5.90
N LEU A 169 -25.57 -6.48 -5.80
CA LEU A 169 -25.77 -5.48 -4.75
C LEU A 169 -26.40 -6.07 -3.46
N SER A 170 -26.56 -7.39 -3.39
CA SER A 170 -27.27 -8.06 -2.27
C SER A 170 -26.33 -8.64 -1.21
N SER A 171 -25.04 -8.75 -1.50
CA SER A 171 -24.06 -9.34 -0.58
C SER A 171 -22.68 -8.73 -0.74
N ALA A 172 -21.88 -8.84 0.32
CA ALA A 172 -20.43 -8.81 0.23
C ALA A 172 -19.91 -10.25 0.03
N GLN A 173 -18.76 -10.42 -0.58
CA GLN A 173 -17.99 -11.66 -0.57
C GLN A 173 -16.98 -11.60 0.58
N THR A 174 -16.90 -12.69 1.34
CA THR A 174 -15.86 -12.90 2.35
C THR A 174 -14.87 -13.89 1.81
N ASN A 175 -13.58 -13.63 1.98
CA ASN A 175 -12.54 -14.54 1.54
C ASN A 175 -11.31 -14.43 2.47
N PHE A 176 -10.38 -15.37 2.31
CA PHE A 176 -9.08 -15.30 2.96
C PHE A 176 -8.04 -16.10 2.18
N TYR A 177 -6.81 -15.63 2.23
CA TYR A 177 -5.64 -16.32 1.72
C TYR A 177 -4.55 -16.40 2.79
N PHE A 178 -3.70 -17.41 2.65
CA PHE A 178 -2.55 -17.61 3.53
C PHE A 178 -1.29 -17.55 2.69
N GLN A 179 -0.43 -16.59 2.98
CA GLN A 179 0.84 -16.35 2.29
C GLN A 179 0.75 -16.36 0.76
N GLY A 180 -0.26 -15.69 0.20
CA GLY A 180 -0.46 -15.54 -1.25
C GLY A 180 -0.85 -16.84 -1.95
N VAL A 181 -1.15 -17.91 -1.21
CA VAL A 181 -1.62 -19.17 -1.80
C VAL A 181 -3.10 -19.05 -2.12
N GLU A 182 -3.38 -18.83 -3.41
CA GLU A 182 -4.73 -18.70 -3.93
C GLU A 182 -5.56 -19.98 -3.70
N ASN A 183 -6.72 -19.81 -3.06
CA ASN A 183 -7.75 -20.82 -2.98
C ASN A 183 -9.14 -20.22 -3.26
N TYR A 184 -9.52 -20.23 -4.54
CA TYR A 184 -10.79 -19.69 -5.03
C TYR A 184 -12.04 -20.41 -4.52
N THR A 185 -11.91 -21.45 -3.70
CA THR A 185 -13.05 -22.15 -3.06
C THR A 185 -13.40 -21.61 -1.68
N ASN A 186 -12.58 -20.70 -1.14
CA ASN A 186 -12.79 -20.11 0.18
C ASN A 186 -13.85 -19.01 0.19
N GLU A 187 -14.23 -18.47 -0.96
CA GLU A 187 -15.18 -17.36 -1.07
C GLU A 187 -16.58 -17.77 -0.56
N VAL A 188 -17.19 -16.91 0.26
CA VAL A 188 -18.59 -17.06 0.69
C VAL A 188 -19.31 -15.73 0.64
N ASN A 189 -20.49 -15.72 0.00
CA ASN A 189 -21.39 -14.56 -0.02
C ASN A 189 -22.07 -14.34 1.35
N ALA A 190 -21.94 -13.14 1.88
CA ALA A 190 -22.58 -12.64 3.08
C ALA A 190 -23.64 -11.58 2.72
N ALA A 191 -24.92 -11.96 2.78
CA ALA A 191 -26.03 -11.10 2.38
C ALA A 191 -26.29 -9.96 3.39
N VAL A 192 -26.62 -8.76 2.87
CA VAL A 192 -27.17 -7.69 3.71
C VAL A 192 -28.63 -7.98 4.04
N SER A 193 -29.08 -7.64 5.26
CA SER A 193 -30.45 -7.95 5.69
C SER A 193 -31.52 -7.01 5.15
N THR A 194 -31.13 -5.80 4.75
CA THR A 194 -32.02 -4.74 4.26
C THR A 194 -31.36 -3.99 3.12
N GLY A 195 -32.15 -3.39 2.24
CA GLY A 195 -31.63 -2.50 1.21
C GLY A 195 -30.70 -3.20 0.21
N ASN A 196 -29.62 -2.51 -0.15
CA ASN A 196 -28.54 -3.03 -0.99
C ASN A 196 -27.23 -2.30 -0.67
N THR A 197 -26.12 -2.90 -1.06
CA THR A 197 -24.75 -2.48 -0.71
C THR A 197 -24.34 -1.14 -1.32
N PHE A 198 -24.97 -0.68 -2.41
CA PHE A 198 -24.63 0.57 -3.09
C PHE A 198 -25.42 1.78 -2.54
N SER A 199 -26.73 1.64 -2.34
CA SER A 199 -27.58 2.77 -1.96
C SER A 199 -27.65 3.01 -0.45
N GLU A 200 -27.37 2.00 0.37
CA GLU A 200 -27.51 2.05 1.83
C GLU A 200 -26.17 1.85 2.55
N TRP A 201 -26.01 2.51 3.68
CA TRP A 201 -24.83 2.33 4.52
C TRP A 201 -25.02 1.09 5.37
N HIS A 202 -24.12 0.13 5.22
CA HIS A 202 -24.01 -1.03 6.10
C HIS A 202 -22.71 -0.95 6.89
N THR A 203 -22.71 -1.45 8.12
CA THR A 203 -21.50 -1.57 8.92
C THR A 203 -20.90 -2.94 8.68
N TYR A 204 -19.70 -2.98 8.14
CA TYR A 204 -18.95 -4.22 7.93
C TYR A 204 -17.83 -4.29 8.95
N THR A 205 -17.60 -5.48 9.48
CA THR A 205 -16.58 -5.70 10.51
C THR A 205 -15.81 -6.98 10.23
N ILE A 206 -14.49 -6.87 10.34
CA ILE A 206 -13.56 -7.98 10.47
C ILE A 206 -13.14 -8.05 11.94
N ASP A 207 -13.48 -9.14 12.63
CA ASP A 207 -13.09 -9.40 14.01
C ASP A 207 -12.12 -10.59 14.03
N TRP A 208 -10.83 -10.28 14.06
CA TRP A 208 -9.74 -11.21 13.82
C TRP A 208 -8.93 -11.45 15.09
N LYS A 209 -8.96 -12.69 15.57
CA LYS A 209 -8.25 -13.16 16.76
C LYS A 209 -7.30 -14.30 16.39
N PRO A 210 -6.37 -14.71 17.26
CA PRO A 210 -5.44 -15.80 16.96
C PRO A 210 -6.09 -17.14 16.56
N ASP A 211 -7.26 -17.45 17.11
CA ASP A 211 -7.91 -18.75 16.91
C ASP A 211 -9.22 -18.67 16.10
N VAL A 212 -9.76 -17.47 15.91
CA VAL A 212 -11.06 -17.25 15.27
C VAL A 212 -11.12 -15.92 14.54
N LEU A 213 -11.64 -15.95 13.32
CA LEU A 213 -11.91 -14.81 12.47
C LEU A 213 -13.40 -14.78 12.17
N GLU A 214 -14.03 -13.64 12.41
CA GLU A 214 -15.44 -13.43 12.16
C GLU A 214 -15.67 -12.23 11.25
N TRP A 215 -16.51 -12.42 10.24
CA TRP A 215 -17.02 -11.33 9.41
C TRP A 215 -18.43 -11.00 9.88
N LEU A 216 -18.69 -9.71 10.12
CA LEU A 216 -20.00 -9.23 10.53
C LEU A 216 -20.54 -8.18 9.56
N ILE A 217 -21.86 -8.21 9.39
CA ILE A 217 -22.63 -7.18 8.69
C ILE A 217 -23.71 -6.69 9.65
N ASP A 218 -23.74 -5.38 9.89
CA ASP A 218 -24.67 -4.70 10.81
C ASP A 218 -24.72 -5.35 12.20
N GLY A 219 -23.56 -5.80 12.69
CA GLY A 219 -23.40 -6.46 13.99
C GLY A 219 -23.81 -7.93 14.02
N THR A 220 -24.25 -8.51 12.91
CA THR A 220 -24.58 -9.94 12.78
C THR A 220 -23.38 -10.71 12.24
N VAL A 221 -22.96 -11.78 12.92
CA VAL A 221 -21.90 -12.67 12.42
C VAL A 221 -22.41 -13.43 11.20
N MET A 222 -21.77 -13.20 10.07
CA MET A 222 -22.12 -13.81 8.78
C MET A 222 -21.28 -15.04 8.48
N ARG A 223 -20.03 -15.04 8.95
CA ARG A 223 -19.08 -16.14 8.76
C ARG A 223 -18.12 -16.21 9.95
N THR A 224 -17.78 -17.43 10.34
CA THR A 224 -16.73 -17.73 11.31
C THR A 224 -15.73 -18.70 10.68
N LEU A 225 -14.45 -18.34 10.68
CA LEU A 225 -13.33 -19.20 10.35
C LEU A 225 -12.57 -19.53 11.63
N THR A 226 -12.35 -20.81 11.91
CA THR A 226 -11.49 -21.22 13.02
C THR A 226 -10.08 -21.53 12.51
N LYS A 227 -9.04 -21.18 13.26
CA LYS A 227 -7.66 -21.57 12.90
C LYS A 227 -7.55 -23.09 12.70
N ASN A 228 -8.21 -23.87 13.55
CA ASN A 228 -8.16 -25.33 13.43
C ASN A 228 -8.77 -25.87 12.12
N SER A 229 -9.75 -25.18 11.52
CA SER A 229 -10.32 -25.58 10.23
C SER A 229 -9.40 -25.33 9.03
N THR A 230 -8.31 -24.57 9.20
CA THR A 230 -7.32 -24.32 8.14
C THR A 230 -6.08 -25.21 8.23
N TYR A 231 -6.12 -26.26 9.06
CA TYR A 231 -4.99 -27.17 9.19
C TYR A 231 -4.73 -27.93 7.89
N ASN A 232 -3.54 -27.74 7.33
CA ASN A 232 -3.07 -28.50 6.18
C ASN A 232 -2.21 -29.67 6.67
N ALA A 233 -2.72 -30.90 6.53
CA ALA A 233 -2.03 -32.09 7.00
C ALA A 233 -0.74 -32.41 6.21
N THR A 234 -0.58 -31.88 5.00
CA THR A 234 0.61 -32.10 4.17
C THR A 234 1.77 -31.23 4.64
N SER A 235 1.53 -29.95 4.90
CA SER A 235 2.56 -29.03 5.41
C SER A 235 2.70 -29.06 6.93
N GLY A 236 1.66 -29.53 7.65
CA GLY A 236 1.60 -29.49 9.11
C GLY A 236 1.34 -28.09 9.68
N ILE A 237 0.91 -27.14 8.83
CA ILE A 237 0.72 -25.73 9.16
C ILE A 237 -0.77 -25.38 9.14
N TYR A 238 -1.19 -24.50 10.04
CA TYR A 238 -2.50 -23.86 9.96
C TYR A 238 -2.43 -22.69 8.96
N GLN A 239 -3.07 -22.84 7.81
CA GLN A 239 -3.13 -21.83 6.75
C GLN A 239 -4.18 -20.76 7.10
N TYR A 240 -4.00 -20.13 8.26
CA TYR A 240 -4.86 -19.09 8.81
C TYR A 240 -4.11 -17.75 8.74
N PRO A 241 -4.76 -16.64 8.32
CA PRO A 241 -4.15 -15.32 8.35
C PRO A 241 -3.67 -14.96 9.76
N GLN A 242 -2.38 -14.68 9.92
CA GLN A 242 -1.71 -14.67 11.23
C GLN A 242 -0.54 -13.69 11.36
N THR A 243 -0.21 -12.94 10.31
CA THR A 243 0.85 -11.91 10.29
C THR A 243 0.27 -10.50 10.25
N PRO A 244 0.98 -9.47 10.75
CA PRO A 244 0.46 -8.11 10.79
C PRO A 244 0.00 -7.63 9.40
N SER A 245 -1.20 -7.04 9.34
CA SER A 245 -1.84 -6.67 8.07
C SER A 245 -2.26 -5.21 8.05
N ARG A 246 -2.18 -4.57 6.89
CA ARG A 246 -2.69 -3.23 6.66
C ARG A 246 -4.15 -3.29 6.27
N LEU A 247 -4.92 -2.30 6.71
CA LEU A 247 -6.25 -2.08 6.15
C LEU A 247 -6.14 -1.39 4.79
N GLU A 248 -6.66 -2.03 3.76
CA GLU A 248 -6.71 -1.53 2.39
C GLU A 248 -8.16 -1.31 1.94
N MET A 249 -8.46 -0.10 1.50
CA MET A 249 -9.75 0.25 0.91
C MET A 249 -9.55 0.58 -0.56
N SER A 250 -10.36 -0.01 -1.43
CA SER A 250 -10.15 0.12 -2.87
C SER A 250 -11.44 0.25 -3.68
N ILE A 251 -11.28 0.76 -4.90
CA ILE A 251 -12.16 0.50 -6.03
C ILE A 251 -11.26 0.19 -7.23
N TRP A 252 -11.53 -0.91 -7.93
CA TRP A 252 -10.64 -1.38 -8.99
C TRP A 252 -11.41 -2.13 -10.10
N PRO A 253 -10.82 -2.22 -11.31
CA PRO A 253 -11.51 -2.72 -12.47
C PRO A 253 -11.29 -4.24 -12.68
N GLY A 254 -11.88 -5.10 -11.85
CA GLY A 254 -11.77 -6.57 -12.00
C GLY A 254 -12.25 -7.12 -13.36
N GLY A 255 -13.12 -6.39 -14.06
CA GLY A 255 -13.52 -6.64 -15.45
C GLY A 255 -12.69 -5.91 -16.50
N SER A 256 -11.45 -5.52 -16.21
CA SER A 256 -10.52 -4.94 -17.19
C SER A 256 -10.02 -6.01 -18.17
N GLU A 257 -9.78 -5.63 -19.43
CA GLU A 257 -9.19 -6.53 -20.44
C GLU A 257 -7.75 -6.95 -20.12
N ALA A 258 -7.09 -6.25 -19.20
CA ALA A 258 -5.76 -6.61 -18.71
C ALA A 258 -5.78 -7.77 -17.70
N GLU A 259 -6.95 -8.07 -17.12
CA GLU A 259 -7.08 -9.10 -16.08
C GLU A 259 -7.13 -10.51 -16.64
N GLY A 260 -6.86 -11.48 -15.76
CA GLY A 260 -7.08 -12.89 -16.04
C GLY A 260 -8.55 -13.19 -16.33
N ALA A 261 -8.81 -14.14 -17.23
CA ALA A 261 -10.18 -14.52 -17.61
C ALA A 261 -11.05 -14.93 -16.41
N GLY A 262 -10.45 -15.57 -15.39
CA GLY A 262 -11.13 -15.94 -14.14
C GLY A 262 -11.58 -14.71 -13.34
N THR A 263 -10.71 -13.72 -13.17
CA THR A 263 -11.03 -12.45 -12.50
C THR A 263 -12.14 -11.69 -13.23
N ILE A 264 -12.06 -11.63 -14.57
CA ILE A 264 -13.10 -10.99 -15.40
C ILE A 264 -14.44 -11.70 -15.21
N GLU A 265 -14.46 -13.05 -15.25
CA GLU A 265 -15.69 -13.83 -15.06
C GLU A 265 -16.27 -13.63 -13.65
N TRP A 266 -15.42 -13.70 -12.62
CA TRP A 266 -15.80 -13.47 -11.22
C TRP A 266 -16.39 -12.08 -11.00
N ALA A 267 -15.80 -11.04 -11.60
CA ALA A 267 -16.30 -9.67 -11.51
C ALA A 267 -17.62 -9.44 -12.30
N GLY A 268 -18.12 -10.45 -13.01
CA GLY A 268 -19.37 -10.40 -13.77
C GLY A 268 -19.20 -10.00 -15.25
N GLY A 269 -17.97 -10.04 -15.77
CA GLY A 269 -17.63 -9.71 -17.15
C GLY A 269 -16.92 -8.36 -17.30
N LEU A 270 -16.69 -7.97 -18.55
CA LEU A 270 -16.00 -6.72 -18.88
C LEU A 270 -16.77 -5.49 -18.38
N ILE A 271 -16.03 -4.48 -17.92
CA ILE A 271 -16.60 -3.21 -17.48
C ILE A 271 -17.25 -2.48 -18.64
N ASP A 272 -18.46 -1.97 -18.41
CA ASP A 272 -19.10 -1.01 -19.29
C ASP A 272 -18.61 0.41 -18.96
N TRP A 273 -17.56 0.84 -19.67
CA TRP A 273 -17.00 2.20 -19.54
C TRP A 273 -17.91 3.29 -20.10
N ASP A 274 -19.04 2.93 -20.72
CA ASP A 274 -20.11 3.86 -21.15
C ASP A 274 -21.34 3.77 -20.23
N SER A 275 -21.22 3.15 -19.05
CA SER A 275 -22.31 3.00 -18.09
C SER A 275 -22.89 4.34 -17.60
N THR A 276 -24.06 4.28 -16.95
CA THR A 276 -24.74 5.47 -16.41
C THR A 276 -23.86 6.26 -15.44
N ASP A 277 -23.05 5.60 -14.61
CA ASP A 277 -22.20 6.28 -13.63
C ASP A 277 -21.05 7.05 -14.31
N ILE A 278 -20.48 6.48 -15.37
CA ILE A 278 -19.49 7.20 -16.18
C ILE A 278 -20.13 8.38 -16.91
N GLN A 279 -21.30 8.21 -17.52
CA GLN A 279 -21.98 9.31 -18.22
C GLN A 279 -22.42 10.44 -17.29
N GLU A 280 -22.89 10.11 -16.08
CA GLU A 280 -23.42 11.09 -15.13
C GLU A 280 -22.32 11.76 -14.29
N TYR A 281 -21.34 10.99 -13.82
CA TYR A 281 -20.33 11.45 -12.86
C TYR A 281 -18.92 11.51 -13.43
N GLY A 282 -18.63 10.78 -14.51
CA GLY A 282 -17.28 10.62 -15.07
C GLY A 282 -16.41 9.58 -14.37
N TYR A 283 -16.96 8.87 -13.38
CA TYR A 283 -16.24 7.85 -12.59
C TYR A 283 -17.21 6.88 -11.90
N PHE A 284 -16.76 5.65 -11.68
CA PHE A 284 -17.33 4.78 -10.66
C PHE A 284 -16.82 5.19 -9.27
N TYR A 285 -17.52 4.81 -8.20
CA TYR A 285 -17.09 5.16 -6.84
C TYR A 285 -17.54 4.15 -5.79
N ALA A 286 -16.77 4.09 -4.71
CA ALA A 286 -17.12 3.45 -3.44
C ALA A 286 -16.97 4.47 -2.31
N GLN A 287 -17.75 4.33 -1.24
CA GLN A 287 -17.75 5.29 -0.13
C GLN A 287 -17.49 4.60 1.21
N TYR A 288 -16.63 5.21 2.02
CA TYR A 288 -16.20 4.73 3.33
C TYR A 288 -16.37 5.83 4.37
N LYS A 289 -16.85 5.50 5.56
CA LYS A 289 -16.93 6.41 6.70
C LYS A 289 -16.90 5.67 8.02
N ASP A 290 -16.56 6.40 9.09
CA ASP A 290 -16.55 5.89 10.46
C ASP A 290 -15.71 4.60 10.61
N ILE A 291 -14.44 4.63 10.20
CA ILE A 291 -13.55 3.46 10.36
C ILE A 291 -13.11 3.40 11.82
N THR A 292 -13.31 2.27 12.49
CA THR A 292 -12.78 2.02 13.83
C THR A 292 -11.85 0.83 13.79
N VAL A 293 -10.64 1.02 14.31
CA VAL A 293 -9.63 -0.02 14.55
C VAL A 293 -9.48 -0.21 16.05
N GLU A 294 -9.69 -1.43 16.51
CA GLU A 294 -9.38 -1.90 17.87
C GLU A 294 -8.29 -2.97 17.76
N CYS A 295 -7.10 -2.69 18.27
CA CYS A 295 -5.96 -3.58 18.28
C CYS A 295 -6.07 -4.58 19.42
N TYR A 296 -5.90 -5.86 19.12
CA TYR A 296 -5.79 -6.88 20.14
C TYR A 296 -4.33 -7.08 20.57
N PRO A 297 -4.09 -7.64 21.78
CA PRO A 297 -2.75 -7.94 22.22
C PRO A 297 -2.07 -8.94 21.29
N ALA A 298 -0.75 -8.79 21.12
CA ALA A 298 0.06 -9.78 20.44
C ALA A 298 -0.10 -11.18 21.10
N PRO A 299 0.06 -12.28 20.34
CA PRO A 299 -0.01 -13.63 20.87
C PRO A 299 0.88 -13.87 22.10
N SER A 300 0.47 -14.81 22.95
CA SER A 300 1.29 -15.20 24.10
C SER A 300 2.61 -15.80 23.61
N GLY A 301 3.73 -15.33 24.18
CA GLY A 301 5.07 -15.79 23.79
C GLY A 301 5.76 -14.93 22.74
N THR A 302 5.08 -13.92 22.17
CA THR A 302 5.73 -12.90 21.33
C THR A 302 6.93 -12.29 22.05
N ILE A 303 8.03 -12.11 21.33
CA ILE A 303 9.21 -11.43 21.85
C ILE A 303 9.00 -9.92 21.74
N HIS A 304 9.19 -9.21 22.84
CA HIS A 304 9.09 -7.74 22.92
C HIS A 304 10.48 -7.13 23.14
N LYS A 305 11.08 -6.63 22.06
CA LYS A 305 12.31 -5.82 22.05
C LYS A 305 12.01 -4.31 21.94
N GLY A 306 10.75 -3.94 21.71
CA GLY A 306 10.23 -2.57 21.70
C GLY A 306 8.72 -2.56 21.49
N ASP A 307 8.17 -1.41 21.14
CA ASP A 307 6.73 -1.17 21.00
C ASP A 307 6.38 -0.28 19.79
N THR A 308 7.29 -0.10 18.83
CA THR A 308 7.09 0.82 17.69
C THR A 308 6.84 0.11 16.37
N SER A 309 7.40 -1.10 16.19
CA SER A 309 7.28 -1.82 14.92
C SER A 309 7.22 -3.33 15.06
N TYR A 310 6.56 -4.02 14.13
CA TYR A 310 6.69 -5.46 13.92
C TYR A 310 7.85 -5.76 12.96
N VAL A 311 8.49 -6.91 13.14
CA VAL A 311 9.53 -7.44 12.25
C VAL A 311 9.40 -8.95 12.08
N TYR A 312 9.70 -9.44 10.88
CA TYR A 312 9.84 -10.86 10.57
C TYR A 312 11.22 -11.35 10.99
N THR A 313 11.29 -12.51 11.64
CA THR A 313 12.55 -13.11 12.11
C THR A 313 12.87 -14.47 11.51
N SER A 314 11.98 -14.98 10.66
CA SER A 314 12.17 -16.20 9.89
C SER A 314 11.52 -16.06 8.52
N ASP A 315 12.07 -16.79 7.56
CA ASP A 315 11.51 -17.02 6.23
C ASP A 315 10.24 -17.87 6.20
N SER A 316 9.78 -18.38 7.35
CA SER A 316 8.51 -19.10 7.45
C SER A 316 7.28 -18.19 7.42
N GLY A 317 7.43 -16.90 7.77
CA GLY A 317 6.31 -15.95 7.84
C GLY A 317 5.19 -16.37 8.80
N LEU A 318 5.48 -17.19 9.81
CA LEU A 318 4.47 -17.63 10.76
C LEU A 318 4.34 -16.65 11.93
N SER A 319 3.17 -16.64 12.57
CA SER A 319 2.85 -15.72 13.67
C SER A 319 3.86 -15.76 14.82
N ASP A 320 4.41 -16.94 15.14
CA ASP A 320 5.40 -17.13 16.19
C ASP A 320 6.81 -16.64 15.82
N THR A 321 6.98 -16.18 14.57
CA THR A 321 8.22 -15.59 14.04
C THR A 321 8.14 -14.09 13.85
N ILE A 322 7.06 -13.47 14.32
CA ILE A 322 6.89 -12.02 14.39
C ILE A 322 7.31 -11.51 15.77
N GLU A 323 8.15 -10.48 15.79
CA GLU A 323 8.58 -9.82 17.02
C GLU A 323 8.09 -8.37 17.07
N LEU A 324 7.81 -7.89 18.28
CA LEU A 324 7.67 -6.46 18.55
C LEU A 324 9.06 -5.86 18.79
N SER A 325 9.39 -4.82 18.04
CA SER A 325 10.70 -4.17 18.01
C SER A 325 10.59 -2.67 18.26
N GLY A 326 11.75 -2.03 18.48
CA GLY A 326 11.90 -0.59 18.60
C GLY A 326 12.53 0.04 17.36
N ASN A 327 12.47 -0.66 16.22
CA ASN A 327 13.17 -0.24 15.02
C ASN A 327 12.45 0.94 14.36
N SER A 328 13.22 1.76 13.63
CA SER A 328 12.63 2.87 12.86
C SER A 328 11.84 2.32 11.69
N THR A 329 10.66 2.90 11.45
CA THR A 329 9.83 2.65 10.26
C THR A 329 10.06 3.71 9.19
N VAL A 330 10.88 4.73 9.47
CA VAL A 330 11.00 5.96 8.67
C VAL A 330 12.29 5.96 7.87
N LEU A 331 12.16 5.97 6.55
CA LEU A 331 13.24 6.21 5.60
C LEU A 331 13.64 7.68 5.63
N TYR A 332 14.94 7.98 5.45
CA TYR A 332 15.39 9.35 5.33
C TYR A 332 15.08 9.92 3.93
N ASN A 333 15.18 9.12 2.88
CA ASN A 333 14.76 9.46 1.52
C ASN A 333 14.32 8.23 0.70
N LEU A 334 13.93 8.45 -0.57
CA LEU A 334 13.44 7.40 -1.47
C LEU A 334 14.54 6.54 -2.13
N GLU A 335 15.80 6.73 -1.77
CA GLU A 335 16.92 5.86 -2.16
C GLU A 335 17.26 4.85 -1.05
N ASP A 336 16.72 5.06 0.16
CA ASP A 336 16.97 4.22 1.32
C ASP A 336 16.15 2.92 1.28
N THR A 337 16.55 1.97 2.11
CA THR A 337 15.95 0.64 2.24
C THR A 337 15.91 0.21 3.71
N GLY A 338 15.25 -0.91 4.03
CA GLY A 338 15.31 -1.51 5.36
C GLY A 338 16.75 -1.82 5.82
N LEU A 339 17.64 -2.17 4.88
CA LEU A 339 19.06 -2.44 5.14
C LEU A 339 19.83 -1.18 5.53
N ASN A 340 19.39 -0.01 5.05
CA ASN A 340 20.01 1.27 5.35
C ASN A 340 19.01 2.42 5.23
N MET A 341 18.32 2.70 6.35
CA MET A 341 17.31 3.75 6.47
C MET A 341 17.87 5.20 6.41
N THR A 342 19.19 5.36 6.21
CA THR A 342 19.90 6.66 6.24
C THR A 342 20.95 6.82 5.14
N ALA A 343 20.93 5.97 4.11
CA ALA A 343 21.90 5.96 3.01
C ALA A 343 21.99 7.32 2.30
N GLY A 344 20.89 8.07 2.27
CA GLY A 344 20.78 9.45 1.82
C GLY A 344 21.70 10.48 2.52
N THR A 345 22.41 10.09 3.58
CA THR A 345 23.48 10.88 4.18
C THR A 345 24.84 10.17 4.18
N LYS A 346 25.46 10.09 2.99
CA LYS A 346 26.93 10.15 2.83
C LYS A 346 27.22 11.07 1.64
N VAL A 347 27.59 12.34 1.85
CA VAL A 347 28.95 12.76 2.18
C VAL A 347 28.96 13.84 3.26
N SER A 348 29.26 13.48 4.51
CA SER A 348 30.01 14.38 5.37
C SER A 348 31.49 14.08 5.13
N ASP A 349 32.13 14.79 4.21
CA ASP A 349 33.59 14.75 4.10
C ASP A 349 34.17 15.26 5.42
N SER A 350 34.65 14.35 6.25
CA SER A 350 35.52 14.67 7.36
C SER A 350 36.85 13.97 7.15
N ALA A 351 37.77 14.65 6.46
CA ALA A 351 39.18 14.75 6.85
C ALA A 351 39.98 15.55 5.81
N THR A 352 40.30 16.80 6.11
CA THR A 352 41.68 17.24 5.93
C THR A 352 42.07 18.16 7.08
N ALA A 353 42.93 17.65 7.95
CA ALA A 353 43.55 18.41 9.01
C ALA A 353 44.65 19.32 8.43
N SER A 354 44.71 20.54 9.00
CA SER A 354 45.90 21.37 9.21
C SER A 354 46.51 22.14 8.04
N ALA A 355 46.26 23.45 8.03
CA ALA A 355 47.34 24.44 7.94
C ALA A 355 46.93 25.75 8.66
N SER A 356 47.74 26.12 9.65
CA SER A 356 47.63 27.34 10.44
C SER A 356 47.96 28.58 9.61
N ALA A 357 47.21 29.67 9.76
CA ALA A 357 47.75 31.03 9.67
C ALA A 357 46.85 32.06 10.36
N SER A 358 47.44 32.65 11.39
CA SER A 358 47.17 33.88 12.12
C SER A 358 46.51 35.02 11.35
N GLY A 359 45.61 35.77 11.98
CA GLY A 359 45.13 37.06 11.46
C GLY A 359 44.10 37.74 12.36
N ALA A 360 44.52 38.81 13.03
CA ALA A 360 43.85 39.49 14.12
C ALA A 360 42.63 40.37 13.74
N THR A 361 41.77 40.60 14.76
CA THR A 361 41.01 41.84 15.07
C THR A 361 40.14 42.50 13.98
N SER A 362 38.84 42.69 14.25
CA SER A 362 38.32 43.92 14.89
C SER A 362 36.78 44.02 14.86
N THR A 363 36.34 44.89 15.76
CA THR A 363 35.05 45.29 16.31
C THR A 363 33.92 45.78 15.39
N SER A 364 32.73 45.84 16.02
CA SER A 364 31.57 46.74 15.77
C SER A 364 30.59 46.28 14.71
N SER A 365 29.30 46.60 14.71
CA SER A 365 28.29 47.13 15.64
C SER A 365 27.05 47.28 14.77
N GLY A 366 25.86 47.20 15.37
CA GLY A 366 24.77 48.07 14.94
C GLY A 366 23.86 47.58 13.81
N ASP A 367 22.70 47.12 14.28
CA ASP A 367 21.42 47.77 14.00
C ASP A 367 20.52 47.24 12.88
N SER A 368 19.27 47.23 13.30
CA SER A 368 18.01 46.88 12.70
C SER A 368 17.66 47.65 11.43
N SER A 369 16.82 47.05 10.59
CA SER A 369 15.53 47.65 10.25
C SER A 369 14.67 46.73 9.37
N LYS A 370 13.40 46.69 9.74
CA LYS A 370 12.27 46.08 9.03
C LYS A 370 12.08 46.69 7.64
N LYS A 371 11.53 45.89 6.71
CA LYS A 371 10.47 46.38 5.81
C LYS A 371 9.54 45.25 5.37
N GLU A 372 8.25 45.52 5.59
CA GLU A 372 7.09 44.74 5.18
C GLU A 372 6.81 44.79 3.67
N SER A 373 6.13 43.73 3.23
CA SER A 373 5.02 43.70 2.25
C SER A 373 5.32 43.91 0.77
N ALA A 374 4.99 42.88 -0.03
CA ALA A 374 3.85 42.93 -0.96
C ALA A 374 3.56 41.53 -1.51
N ALA A 375 2.26 41.21 -1.59
CA ALA A 375 1.71 40.02 -2.20
C ALA A 375 1.59 40.16 -3.72
N SER A 376 1.81 39.06 -4.44
CA SER A 376 1.25 38.72 -5.77
C SER A 376 1.70 37.29 -6.03
N GLY A 377 0.85 36.28 -6.11
CA GLY A 377 -0.22 36.10 -7.07
C GLY A 377 -0.04 34.67 -7.60
N TYR A 378 -0.88 33.74 -7.18
CA TYR A 378 -0.86 32.35 -7.63
C TYR A 378 -1.21 32.32 -9.11
N GLY A 379 -0.23 32.00 -9.95
CA GLY A 379 -0.44 31.59 -11.33
C GLY A 379 -0.36 30.07 -11.38
N GLU A 380 -1.49 29.43 -11.70
CA GLU A 380 -1.54 28.05 -12.17
C GLU A 380 -0.50 27.86 -13.28
N ARG A 381 0.46 26.97 -13.04
CA ARG A 381 1.24 26.35 -14.10
C ARG A 381 0.92 24.87 -14.09
N VAL A 382 0.08 24.50 -15.05
CA VAL A 382 0.00 23.16 -15.62
C VAL A 382 1.41 22.80 -16.04
N MET A 383 2.06 21.90 -15.30
CA MET A 383 3.27 21.22 -15.74
C MET A 383 2.82 19.91 -16.37
N GLU A 384 2.85 19.87 -17.70
CA GLU A 384 2.92 18.61 -18.46
C GLU A 384 4.16 17.85 -17.98
N GLY A 385 3.94 16.95 -17.02
CA GLY A 385 4.93 16.00 -16.54
C GLY A 385 5.08 14.86 -17.55
N SER A 386 6.30 14.68 -17.99
CA SER A 386 6.75 13.72 -19.01
C SER A 386 6.20 12.30 -18.82
N VAL A 387 5.71 11.74 -19.91
CA VAL A 387 5.05 10.43 -20.11
C VAL A 387 6.00 9.23 -19.94
N LEU A 388 6.94 9.24 -18.99
CA LEU A 388 7.96 8.18 -18.87
C LEU A 388 8.15 7.57 -17.47
N ALA A 389 7.36 7.96 -16.48
CA ALA A 389 7.31 7.28 -15.17
C ALA A 389 6.02 6.44 -14.95
N ALA A 390 5.09 6.45 -15.92
CA ALA A 390 3.76 5.84 -15.77
C ALA A 390 3.62 4.40 -16.28
N VAL A 391 4.72 3.72 -16.67
CA VAL A 391 4.66 2.38 -17.29
C VAL A 391 5.02 1.25 -16.30
N GLY A 392 5.49 1.57 -15.08
CA GLY A 392 5.83 0.57 -14.05
C GLY A 392 4.76 0.32 -12.99
N ALA A 393 3.74 1.17 -12.88
CA ALA A 393 2.71 1.09 -11.82
C ALA A 393 1.39 0.46 -12.28
N VAL A 394 1.29 0.01 -13.53
CA VAL A 394 0.03 -0.39 -14.19
C VAL A 394 -0.24 -1.91 -14.12
N VAL A 395 0.69 -2.71 -13.58
CA VAL A 395 0.53 -4.18 -13.46
C VAL A 395 0.43 -4.65 -11.99
N ALA A 396 0.87 -3.82 -11.03
CA ALA A 396 1.01 -4.21 -9.62
C ALA A 396 -0.24 -4.00 -8.74
N LEU A 397 -1.28 -3.34 -9.28
CA LEU A 397 -2.54 -3.05 -8.56
C LEU A 397 -3.72 -3.90 -9.06
N SER A 398 -3.46 -4.80 -10.00
CA SER A 398 -4.44 -5.69 -10.63
C SER A 398 -4.06 -7.17 -10.53
N LEU A 399 -2.82 -7.46 -10.13
CA LEU A 399 -2.43 -8.78 -9.66
C LEU A 399 -2.37 -8.69 -8.14
N PHE A 400 -3.54 -8.82 -7.51
CA PHE A 400 -3.90 -9.62 -6.35
C PHE A 400 -5.35 -9.26 -6.01
#